data_AF-A0A430KZQ0-F1
#
_entry.id   AF-A0A430KZQ0-F1
#
_cell.length_a   1.000
_cell.length_b   1.000
_cell.length_c   1.000
_cell.angle_alpha   90.00
_cell.angle_beta   90.00
_cell.angle_gamma   90.00
#
_symmetry.space_group_name_H-M   'P 1'
#
loop_
_entity.id
_entity.type
_entity.pdbx_description
1 polymer ?
#
loop_
_entity_poly.entity_id
_entity_poly.type
_entity_poly.pdbx_seq_one_letter_code
_entity_poly.pdbx_strand_id
1 'polypeptide(L)'
;MSILRLPDEILALITGHADICSIFNLGLTCVRLNQAIHQNPYISRIALKKARYSTEAIVANATGDYARGLRRLAKRKAAVCAAEPWAVGIVAMADRFIYTDGHLCYTINKEHLRILDIRQTRTTELVVDVLRLMRHAVRDFNQSLTYTFQPLYCAKGILSCLATQVSGGTTRCWLIIFELKDILEWVVVKRISLEHQTLIRNNKEYLFCITKSHQRIDGSYRWGIQQLDLGTRQWSSSIRPCGFLSIRRNLRAVRSP
;
A
#
# COMPACT_ATOMS: atom_id res chain seq x y z
N MET A 1 -37.88 24.18 10.17
CA MET A 1 -36.49 24.69 10.12
C MET A 1 -35.85 24.22 8.83
N SER A 2 -35.34 25.12 7.99
CA SER A 2 -34.69 24.77 6.72
C SER A 2 -33.18 24.63 6.91
N ILE A 3 -32.57 23.61 6.29
CA ILE A 3 -31.12 23.39 6.28
C ILE A 3 -30.34 24.61 5.76
N LEU A 4 -30.98 25.42 4.91
CA LEU A 4 -30.39 26.63 4.30
C LEU A 4 -30.15 27.77 5.31
N ARG A 5 -30.83 27.73 6.45
CA ARG A 5 -30.72 28.73 7.52
C ARG A 5 -29.81 28.29 8.67
N LEU A 6 -29.18 27.13 8.54
CA LEU A 6 -28.27 26.63 9.57
C LEU A 6 -26.95 27.41 9.55
N PRO A 7 -26.35 27.64 10.74
CA PRO A 7 -24.98 28.12 10.85
C PRO A 7 -23.99 27.14 10.21
N ASP A 8 -22.86 27.66 9.75
CA ASP A 8 -21.81 26.88 9.08
C ASP A 8 -21.21 25.82 10.03
N GLU A 9 -21.26 26.03 11.35
CA GLU A 9 -20.82 25.07 12.37
C GLU A 9 -21.71 23.81 12.39
N ILE A 10 -23.02 24.00 12.26
CA ILE A 10 -23.97 22.88 12.21
C ILE A 10 -23.84 22.14 10.89
N LEU A 11 -23.68 22.88 9.79
CA LEU A 11 -23.38 22.29 8.48
C LEU A 11 -22.06 21.48 8.54
N ALA A 12 -21.04 22.01 9.19
CA ALA A 12 -19.77 21.30 9.41
C ALA A 12 -19.96 19.99 10.18
N LEU A 13 -20.78 19.97 11.25
CA LEU A 13 -21.12 18.74 11.96
C LEU A 13 -21.81 17.72 11.05
N ILE A 14 -22.80 18.15 10.26
CA ILE A 14 -23.49 17.29 9.29
C ILE A 14 -22.49 16.69 8.29
N THR A 15 -21.58 17.50 7.74
CA THR A 15 -20.51 16.99 6.86
C THR A 15 -19.55 16.04 7.59
N GLY A 16 -19.36 16.25 8.89
CA GLY A 16 -18.63 15.34 9.77
C GLY A 16 -19.26 13.95 9.87
N HIS A 17 -20.54 13.77 9.56
CA HIS A 17 -21.26 12.49 9.61
C HIS A 17 -21.66 11.92 8.24
N ALA A 18 -21.92 12.76 7.23
CA ALA A 18 -22.28 12.33 5.87
C ALA A 18 -21.10 11.79 5.04
N ASP A 19 -21.34 10.90 4.07
CA ASP A 19 -20.26 10.44 3.18
C ASP A 19 -19.80 11.55 2.22
N ILE A 20 -18.58 11.41 1.71
CA ILE A 20 -17.91 12.43 0.88
C ILE A 20 -18.68 12.72 -0.41
N CYS A 21 -19.30 11.71 -1.03
CA CYS A 21 -20.03 11.87 -2.29
C CYS A 21 -21.35 12.61 -2.04
N SER A 22 -22.07 12.25 -0.98
CA SER A 22 -23.31 12.92 -0.57
C SER A 22 -23.05 14.38 -0.20
N ILE A 23 -21.96 14.69 0.52
CA ILE A 23 -21.58 16.08 0.81
C ILE A 23 -21.33 16.85 -0.47
N PHE A 24 -20.58 16.25 -1.40
CA PHE A 24 -20.28 16.89 -2.68
C PHE A 24 -21.57 17.18 -3.47
N ASN A 25 -22.47 16.19 -3.56
CA ASN A 25 -23.75 16.30 -4.23
C ASN A 25 -24.69 17.31 -3.55
N LEU A 26 -24.69 17.38 -2.21
CA LEU A 26 -25.46 18.36 -1.44
C LEU A 26 -25.08 19.79 -1.84
N GLY A 27 -23.79 20.06 -2.06
CA GLY A 27 -23.31 21.35 -2.54
C GLY A 27 -23.70 21.68 -3.99
N LEU A 28 -24.20 20.71 -4.76
CA LEU A 28 -24.71 20.94 -6.12
C LEU A 28 -26.20 21.29 -6.15
N THR A 29 -26.92 21.13 -5.04
CA THR A 29 -28.39 21.32 -5.00
C THR A 29 -28.83 22.78 -5.02
N CYS A 30 -28.06 23.69 -4.41
CA CYS A 30 -28.35 25.12 -4.42
C CYS A 30 -27.10 25.99 -4.21
N VAL A 31 -27.21 27.28 -4.53
CA VAL A 31 -26.10 28.24 -4.44
C VAL A 31 -25.56 28.38 -3.01
N ARG A 32 -26.43 28.47 -1.99
CA ARG A 32 -26.00 28.61 -0.58
C ARG A 32 -25.19 27.40 -0.12
N LEU A 33 -25.64 26.18 -0.44
CA LEU A 33 -24.91 24.95 -0.09
C LEU A 33 -23.64 24.79 -0.92
N ASN A 34 -23.63 25.27 -2.17
CA ASN A 34 -22.43 25.32 -2.98
C ASN A 34 -21.35 26.18 -2.31
N GLN A 35 -21.71 27.40 -1.90
CA GLN A 35 -20.82 28.29 -1.17
C GLN A 35 -20.36 27.68 0.16
N ALA A 36 -21.29 27.15 0.96
CA ALA A 36 -20.97 26.55 2.26
C ALA A 36 -20.06 25.32 2.14
N ILE A 37 -20.24 24.46 1.14
CA ILE A 37 -19.52 23.17 1.07
C ILE A 37 -18.26 23.28 0.21
N HIS A 38 -18.37 23.88 -0.98
CA HIS A 38 -17.32 23.90 -2.00
C HIS A 38 -16.43 25.15 -1.94
N GLN A 39 -16.84 26.20 -1.25
CA GLN A 39 -16.05 27.44 -1.13
C GLN A 39 -15.53 27.68 0.29
N ASN A 40 -16.16 27.09 1.32
CA ASN A 40 -15.68 27.19 2.70
C ASN A 40 -14.56 26.15 2.98
N PRO A 41 -13.31 26.59 3.22
CA PRO A 41 -12.19 25.67 3.50
C PRO A 41 -12.37 24.86 4.79
N TYR A 42 -13.08 25.41 5.79
CA TYR A 42 -13.31 24.74 7.07
C TYR A 42 -14.17 23.48 6.91
N ILE A 43 -15.29 23.61 6.22
CA ILE A 43 -16.22 22.50 5.94
C ILE A 43 -15.55 21.47 5.02
N SER A 44 -14.88 21.95 3.94
CA SER A 44 -14.13 21.08 3.04
C SER A 44 -13.04 20.28 3.75
N ARG A 45 -12.33 20.89 4.71
CA ARG A 45 -11.33 20.21 5.54
C ARG A 45 -11.95 19.11 6.40
N ILE A 46 -13.10 19.39 7.02
CA ILE A 46 -13.82 18.39 7.85
C ILE A 46 -14.27 17.21 7.00
N ALA A 47 -14.84 17.46 5.81
CA ALA A 47 -15.20 16.41 4.87
C ALA A 47 -13.98 15.57 4.45
N LEU A 48 -12.84 16.20 4.16
CA LEU A 48 -11.62 15.51 3.77
C LEU A 48 -10.94 14.70 4.89
N LYS A 49 -11.19 15.01 6.17
CA LYS A 49 -10.65 14.21 7.29
C LYS A 49 -11.05 12.73 7.19
N LYS A 50 -12.21 12.43 6.61
CA LYS A 50 -12.69 11.06 6.37
C LYS A 50 -11.83 10.29 5.36
N ALA A 51 -11.08 10.99 4.53
CA ALA A 51 -10.18 10.42 3.53
C ALA A 51 -8.74 10.93 3.72
N ARG A 52 -8.28 11.09 4.97
CA ARG A 52 -6.98 11.70 5.31
C ARG A 52 -5.75 11.10 4.60
N TYR A 53 -5.83 9.83 4.18
CA TYR A 53 -4.75 9.12 3.50
C TYR A 53 -4.90 9.09 1.97
N SER A 54 -5.96 9.69 1.43
CA SER A 54 -6.11 9.85 -0.01
C SER A 54 -5.09 10.84 -0.56
N THR A 55 -4.70 10.66 -1.81
CA THR A 55 -3.80 11.58 -2.52
C THR A 55 -4.33 13.00 -2.51
N GLU A 56 -5.64 13.18 -2.67
CA GLU A 56 -6.30 14.49 -2.66
C GLU A 56 -6.26 15.15 -1.29
N ALA A 57 -6.47 14.40 -0.20
CA ALA A 57 -6.37 14.93 1.15
C ALA A 57 -4.93 15.30 1.54
N ILE A 58 -3.95 14.50 1.11
CA ILE A 58 -2.52 14.79 1.34
C ILE A 58 -2.13 16.07 0.61
N VAL A 59 -2.49 16.21 -0.68
CA VAL A 59 -2.20 17.42 -1.46
C VAL A 59 -2.93 18.63 -0.89
N ALA A 60 -4.20 18.49 -0.48
CA ALA A 60 -4.96 19.57 0.14
C ALA A 60 -4.37 20.00 1.49
N ASN A 61 -3.88 19.06 2.31
CA ASN A 61 -3.19 19.39 3.55
C ASN A 61 -1.88 20.16 3.31
N ALA A 62 -1.15 19.83 2.24
CA ALA A 62 0.09 20.51 1.90
C ALA A 62 -0.13 21.90 1.28
N THR A 63 -1.19 22.06 0.47
CA THR A 63 -1.47 23.30 -0.28
C THR A 63 -2.45 24.25 0.41
N GLY A 64 -3.20 23.77 1.41
CA GLY A 64 -4.31 24.49 2.03
C GLY A 64 -5.61 24.50 1.19
N ASP A 65 -5.60 23.97 -0.04
CA ASP A 65 -6.75 24.00 -0.94
C ASP A 65 -7.69 22.80 -0.73
N TYR A 66 -8.40 22.81 0.40
CA TYR A 66 -9.34 21.76 0.79
C TYR A 66 -10.53 21.65 -0.16
N ALA A 67 -11.03 22.76 -0.67
CA ALA A 67 -12.13 22.80 -1.62
C ALA A 67 -11.79 22.05 -2.91
N ARG A 68 -10.60 22.28 -3.48
CA ARG A 68 -10.14 21.54 -4.66
C ARG A 68 -9.89 20.07 -4.35
N GLY A 69 -9.32 19.76 -3.19
CA GLY A 69 -9.14 18.37 -2.73
C GLY A 69 -10.45 17.60 -2.68
N LEU A 70 -11.48 18.17 -2.04
CA LEU A 70 -12.81 17.58 -1.93
C LEU A 70 -13.43 17.34 -3.30
N ARG A 71 -13.40 18.35 -4.18
CA ARG A 71 -13.93 18.24 -5.54
C ARG A 71 -13.22 17.17 -6.36
N ARG A 72 -11.89 17.09 -6.29
CA ARG A 72 -11.10 16.05 -6.98
C ARG A 72 -11.45 14.65 -6.49
N LEU A 73 -11.55 14.48 -5.18
CA LEU A 73 -11.88 13.19 -4.58
C LEU A 73 -13.26 12.71 -4.99
N ALA A 74 -14.27 13.59 -4.94
CA ALA A 74 -15.62 13.27 -5.35
C ALA A 74 -15.71 12.95 -6.86
N LYS A 75 -15.08 13.78 -7.71
CA LYS A 75 -15.01 13.52 -9.16
C LYS A 75 -14.34 12.20 -9.49
N ARG A 76 -13.24 11.85 -8.82
CA ARG A 76 -12.58 10.54 -9.01
C ARG A 76 -13.52 9.39 -8.66
N LYS A 77 -14.21 9.47 -7.52
CA LYS A 77 -15.19 8.45 -7.12
C LYS A 77 -16.33 8.34 -8.13
N ALA A 78 -16.87 9.46 -8.58
CA ALA A 78 -17.90 9.50 -9.61
C ALA A 78 -17.42 8.88 -10.93
N ALA A 79 -16.20 9.19 -11.37
CA ALA A 79 -15.61 8.62 -12.58
C ALA A 79 -15.43 7.10 -12.49
N VAL A 80 -15.07 6.57 -11.31
CA VAL A 80 -14.98 5.12 -11.07
C VAL A 80 -16.37 4.48 -11.05
N CYS A 81 -17.37 5.12 -10.43
CA CYS A 81 -18.73 4.59 -10.36
C CYS A 81 -19.47 4.64 -11.70
N ALA A 82 -19.25 5.70 -12.48
CA ALA A 82 -19.83 5.90 -13.82
C ALA A 82 -18.91 5.35 -14.92
N ALA A 83 -17.91 4.55 -14.57
CA ALA A 83 -17.09 3.85 -15.54
C ALA A 83 -17.96 2.77 -16.21
N GLU A 84 -18.67 3.14 -17.27
CA GLU A 84 -19.18 2.19 -18.25
C GLU A 84 -17.96 1.66 -19.04
N PRO A 85 -17.82 0.34 -19.26
CA PRO A 85 -16.56 -0.19 -19.76
C PRO A 85 -16.37 0.25 -21.20
N TRP A 86 -15.35 1.06 -21.50
CA TRP A 86 -14.92 1.32 -22.88
C TRP A 86 -13.54 0.76 -23.21
N ALA A 87 -12.75 0.35 -22.21
CA ALA A 87 -11.49 -0.35 -22.46
C ALA A 87 -11.05 -1.16 -21.24
N VAL A 88 -10.91 -2.47 -21.41
CA VAL A 88 -10.11 -3.31 -20.53
C VAL A 88 -8.85 -3.68 -21.30
N GLY A 89 -7.70 -3.22 -20.83
CA GLY A 89 -6.41 -3.57 -21.39
C GLY A 89 -5.74 -4.64 -20.55
N ILE A 90 -5.26 -5.71 -21.19
CA ILE A 90 -4.36 -6.66 -20.52
C ILE A 90 -2.98 -5.99 -20.49
N VAL A 91 -2.54 -5.61 -19.29
CA VAL A 91 -1.24 -4.94 -19.10
C VAL A 91 -0.08 -5.93 -19.14
N ALA A 92 -0.26 -7.12 -18.56
CA ALA A 92 0.75 -8.18 -18.55
C ALA A 92 0.15 -9.55 -18.27
N MET A 93 0.83 -10.61 -18.73
CA MET A 93 0.62 -11.98 -18.27
C MET A 93 1.76 -12.34 -17.31
N ALA A 94 1.44 -12.50 -16.03
CA ALA A 94 2.43 -12.59 -14.96
C ALA A 94 2.25 -13.82 -14.09
N ASP A 95 3.35 -14.39 -13.60
CA ASP A 95 3.35 -15.49 -12.63
C ASP A 95 2.87 -15.02 -11.25
N ARG A 96 3.37 -13.85 -10.83
CA ARG A 96 3.04 -13.16 -9.59
C ARG A 96 3.04 -11.66 -9.84
N PHE A 97 2.12 -10.94 -9.21
CA PHE A 97 2.05 -9.48 -9.31
C PHE A 97 1.62 -8.84 -7.99
N ILE A 98 2.00 -7.58 -7.82
CA ILE A 98 1.47 -6.67 -6.80
C ILE A 98 1.21 -5.31 -7.44
N TYR A 99 0.21 -4.61 -6.94
CA TYR A 99 -0.04 -3.21 -7.28
C TYR A 99 -0.11 -2.37 -6.00
N THR A 100 0.89 -1.52 -5.79
CA THR A 100 1.02 -0.71 -4.56
C THR A 100 1.68 0.63 -4.85
N ASP A 101 1.17 1.71 -4.26
CA ASP A 101 1.68 3.09 -4.40
C ASP A 101 1.86 3.54 -5.88
N GLY A 102 0.95 3.09 -6.76
CA GLY A 102 0.97 3.41 -8.20
C GLY A 102 1.93 2.56 -9.05
N HIS A 103 2.67 1.64 -8.44
CA HIS A 103 3.59 0.75 -9.14
C HIS A 103 2.96 -0.63 -9.29
N LEU A 104 2.96 -1.15 -10.52
CA LEU A 104 2.67 -2.54 -10.84
C LEU A 104 4.00 -3.28 -10.94
N CYS A 105 4.25 -4.19 -10.00
CA CYS A 105 5.45 -5.02 -9.99
C CYS A 105 5.02 -6.46 -10.25
N TYR A 106 5.61 -7.10 -11.25
CA TYR A 106 5.20 -8.44 -11.67
C TYR A 106 6.37 -9.25 -12.21
N THR A 107 6.19 -10.57 -12.23
CA THR A 107 7.24 -11.51 -12.67
C THR A 107 6.78 -12.28 -13.90
N ILE A 108 7.71 -12.49 -14.84
CA ILE A 108 7.51 -13.29 -16.05
C ILE A 108 8.56 -14.40 -16.07
N ASN A 109 8.10 -15.64 -16.25
CA ASN A 109 8.90 -16.85 -16.37
C ASN A 109 9.90 -17.05 -15.22
N LYS A 110 9.66 -16.45 -14.05
CA LYS A 110 10.61 -16.38 -12.91
C LYS A 110 11.97 -15.72 -13.19
N GLU A 111 12.23 -15.32 -14.43
CA GLU A 111 13.51 -14.76 -14.91
C GLU A 111 13.53 -13.24 -14.85
N HIS A 112 12.38 -12.61 -15.08
CA HIS A 112 12.27 -11.17 -15.17
C HIS A 112 11.29 -10.65 -14.15
N LEU A 113 11.76 -9.68 -13.35
CA LEU A 113 10.89 -8.82 -12.56
C LEU A 113 10.71 -7.51 -13.33
N ARG A 114 9.47 -7.13 -13.58
CA ARG A 114 9.10 -5.90 -14.28
C ARG A 114 8.36 -4.97 -13.35
N ILE A 115 8.71 -3.69 -13.42
CA ILE A 115 8.16 -2.64 -12.58
C ILE A 115 7.67 -1.51 -13.49
N LEU A 116 6.38 -1.23 -13.41
CA LEU A 116 5.69 -0.21 -14.20
C LEU A 116 5.08 0.84 -13.25
N ASP A 117 5.47 2.11 -13.39
CA ASP A 117 4.78 3.22 -12.72
C ASP A 117 3.57 3.65 -13.57
N ILE A 118 2.38 3.20 -13.17
CA ILE A 118 1.12 3.46 -13.90
C ILE A 118 0.76 4.96 -13.89
N ARG A 119 1.33 5.73 -12.95
CA ARG A 119 1.00 7.16 -12.83
C ARG A 119 1.74 8.01 -13.84
N GLN A 120 2.82 7.50 -14.43
CA GLN A 120 3.61 8.23 -15.41
C GLN A 120 3.01 8.05 -16.80
N THR A 121 3.10 9.10 -17.62
CA THR A 121 2.68 9.07 -19.02
C THR A 121 3.62 8.21 -19.88
N ARG A 122 4.84 7.95 -19.39
CA ARG A 122 5.82 7.08 -20.06
C ARG A 122 5.57 5.63 -19.67
N THR A 123 5.36 4.79 -20.68
CA THR A 123 5.19 3.33 -20.55
C THR A 123 6.54 2.61 -20.49
N THR A 124 7.53 3.19 -19.80
CA THR A 124 8.84 2.55 -19.66
C THR A 124 8.81 1.63 -18.45
N GLU A 125 9.00 0.34 -18.69
CA GLU A 125 9.12 -0.67 -17.64
C GLU A 125 10.58 -0.80 -17.21
N LEU A 126 10.83 -0.77 -15.90
CA LEU A 126 12.11 -1.22 -15.36
C LEU A 126 12.11 -2.75 -15.35
N VAL A 127 13.02 -3.35 -16.12
CA VAL A 127 13.18 -4.80 -16.21
C VAL A 127 14.43 -5.23 -15.47
N VAL A 128 14.24 -6.14 -14.51
CA VAL A 128 15.29 -6.67 -13.65
C VAL A 128 15.48 -8.15 -13.99
N ASP A 129 16.70 -8.50 -14.39
CA ASP A 129 17.13 -9.89 -14.54
C ASP A 129 17.31 -10.51 -13.14
N VAL A 130 16.37 -11.37 -12.78
CA VAL A 130 16.31 -12.02 -11.46
C VAL A 130 17.52 -12.92 -11.26
N LEU A 131 17.99 -13.62 -12.30
CA LEU A 131 19.13 -14.53 -12.17
C LEU A 131 20.41 -13.74 -11.86
N ARG A 132 20.64 -12.63 -12.57
CA ARG A 132 21.77 -11.73 -12.29
C ARG A 132 21.67 -11.12 -10.89
N LEU A 133 20.47 -10.66 -10.51
CA LEU A 133 20.23 -10.12 -9.17
C LEU A 133 20.55 -11.16 -8.08
N MET A 134 20.06 -12.39 -8.23
CA MET A 134 20.27 -13.48 -7.27
C MET A 134 21.74 -13.85 -7.14
N ARG A 135 22.47 -14.00 -8.26
CA ARG A 135 23.91 -14.28 -8.26
C ARG A 135 24.72 -13.19 -7.55
N HIS A 136 24.32 -11.94 -7.68
CA HIS A 136 25.03 -10.82 -7.07
C HIS A 136 24.66 -10.62 -5.59
N ALA A 137 23.37 -10.71 -5.26
CA ALA A 137 22.85 -10.34 -3.95
C ALA A 137 22.91 -11.48 -2.92
N VAL A 138 22.79 -12.74 -3.36
CA VAL A 138 22.66 -13.90 -2.47
C VAL A 138 23.92 -14.76 -2.56
N ARG A 139 24.76 -14.71 -1.51
CA ARG A 139 26.05 -15.41 -1.47
C ARG A 139 25.94 -16.93 -1.67
N ASP A 140 24.92 -17.56 -1.08
CA ASP A 140 24.74 -19.02 -1.11
C ASP A 140 23.75 -19.49 -2.20
N PHE A 141 23.57 -18.68 -3.24
CA PHE A 141 22.64 -18.99 -4.33
C PHE A 141 23.20 -20.06 -5.25
N ASN A 142 22.46 -21.16 -5.42
CA ASN A 142 22.81 -22.20 -6.38
C ASN A 142 21.91 -22.12 -7.61
N GLN A 143 22.44 -21.66 -8.74
CA GLN A 143 21.69 -21.53 -10.00
C GLN A 143 21.09 -22.86 -10.52
N SER A 144 21.66 -24.00 -10.12
CA SER A 144 21.24 -25.32 -10.59
C SER A 144 19.98 -25.82 -9.87
N LEU A 145 19.60 -25.18 -8.77
CA LEU A 145 18.43 -25.53 -7.98
C LEU A 145 17.22 -24.68 -8.37
N THR A 146 16.05 -25.29 -8.35
CA THR A 146 14.78 -24.59 -8.56
C THR A 146 14.60 -23.46 -7.55
N TYR A 147 14.40 -22.26 -8.06
CA TYR A 147 14.10 -21.07 -7.25
C TYR A 147 12.81 -20.40 -7.70
N THR A 148 12.23 -19.60 -6.80
CA THR A 148 11.12 -18.71 -7.11
C THR A 148 11.47 -17.30 -6.66
N PHE A 149 10.88 -16.32 -7.34
CA PHE A 149 11.05 -14.92 -7.01
C PHE A 149 9.70 -14.24 -7.13
N GLN A 150 9.31 -13.48 -6.11
CA GLN A 150 8.03 -12.77 -6.12
C GLN A 150 8.12 -11.40 -5.45
N PRO A 151 7.45 -10.38 -5.99
CA PRO A 151 7.33 -9.10 -5.32
C PRO A 151 6.36 -9.21 -4.12
N LEU A 152 6.71 -8.59 -3.00
CA LEU A 152 5.91 -8.60 -1.77
C LEU A 152 5.22 -7.26 -1.51
N TYR A 153 5.95 -6.15 -1.67
CA TYR A 153 5.42 -4.81 -1.42
C TYR A 153 6.28 -3.73 -2.07
N CYS A 154 5.64 -2.73 -2.67
CA CYS A 154 6.30 -1.55 -3.25
C CYS A 154 5.69 -0.26 -2.71
N ALA A 155 6.48 0.58 -2.06
CA ALA A 155 6.04 1.90 -1.67
C ALA A 155 7.23 2.85 -1.61
N LYS A 156 7.00 4.13 -1.92
CA LYS A 156 8.00 5.19 -1.80
C LYS A 156 9.33 4.89 -2.52
N GLY A 157 9.23 4.25 -3.69
CA GLY A 157 10.40 3.91 -4.50
C GLY A 157 11.22 2.74 -3.94
N ILE A 158 10.67 1.94 -3.03
CA ILE A 158 11.36 0.78 -2.45
C ILE A 158 10.53 -0.45 -2.71
N LEU A 159 11.17 -1.47 -3.30
CA LEU A 159 10.57 -2.75 -3.62
C LEU A 159 11.18 -3.84 -2.74
N SER A 160 10.29 -4.62 -2.12
CA SER A 160 10.65 -5.81 -1.37
C SER A 160 10.20 -7.05 -2.14
N CYS A 161 11.10 -8.01 -2.28
CA CYS A 161 10.87 -9.28 -2.96
C CYS A 161 11.24 -10.45 -2.05
N LEU A 162 10.55 -11.57 -2.25
CA LEU A 162 10.90 -12.85 -1.68
C LEU A 162 11.55 -13.72 -2.76
N ALA A 163 12.74 -14.21 -2.47
CA ALA A 163 13.34 -15.31 -3.19
C ALA A 163 13.29 -16.58 -2.34
N THR A 164 12.93 -17.70 -2.94
CA THR A 164 12.99 -19.01 -2.29
C THR A 164 13.76 -20.01 -3.15
N GLN A 165 14.48 -20.92 -2.53
CA GLN A 165 15.19 -22.00 -3.20
C GLN A 165 15.06 -23.29 -2.40
N VAL A 166 14.71 -24.37 -3.09
CA VAL A 166 14.52 -25.70 -2.48
C VAL A 166 15.80 -26.50 -2.67
N SER A 167 16.33 -27.05 -1.58
CA SER A 167 17.53 -27.88 -1.55
C SER A 167 17.33 -29.06 -0.60
N GLY A 168 17.26 -30.29 -1.12
CA GLY A 168 17.25 -31.51 -0.32
C GLY A 168 16.17 -31.52 0.79
N GLY A 169 14.95 -31.06 0.49
CA GLY A 169 13.85 -30.98 1.46
C GLY A 169 13.81 -29.72 2.33
N THR A 170 14.85 -28.89 2.31
CA THR A 170 14.87 -27.59 3.01
C THR A 170 14.60 -26.44 2.04
N THR A 171 13.76 -25.48 2.45
CA THR A 171 13.50 -24.27 1.66
C THR A 171 14.26 -23.10 2.26
N ARG A 172 15.24 -22.58 1.52
CA ARG A 172 15.97 -21.35 1.88
C ARG A 172 15.19 -20.15 1.34
N CYS A 173 15.01 -19.13 2.18
CA CYS A 173 14.25 -17.95 1.82
C CYS A 173 15.01 -16.67 2.13
N TRP A 174 14.96 -15.73 1.21
CA TRP A 174 15.64 -14.45 1.28
C TRP A 174 14.64 -13.33 1.01
N LEU A 175 14.61 -12.36 1.90
CA LEU A 175 14.00 -11.05 1.69
C LEU A 175 15.03 -10.17 1.01
N ILE A 176 14.72 -9.72 -0.20
CA ILE A 176 15.57 -8.89 -1.04
C ILE A 176 14.88 -7.53 -1.17
N ILE A 177 15.57 -6.46 -0.80
CA ILE A 177 15.01 -5.11 -0.74
C ILE A 177 15.90 -4.21 -1.57
N PHE A 178 15.32 -3.44 -2.47
CA PHE A 178 16.06 -2.47 -3.28
C PHE A 178 15.28 -1.21 -3.60
N GLU A 179 16.03 -0.16 -3.93
CA GLU A 179 15.49 1.14 -4.32
C GLU A 179 15.27 1.18 -5.84
N LEU A 180 14.13 1.72 -6.23
CA LEU A 180 13.70 1.90 -7.61
C LEU A 180 14.24 3.22 -8.14
N LYS A 181 15.48 3.17 -8.64
CA LYS A 181 16.13 4.24 -9.42
C LYS A 181 16.48 3.70 -10.81
N ASP A 182 16.91 4.60 -11.72
CA ASP A 182 17.34 4.24 -13.09
C ASP A 182 18.39 3.12 -13.10
N ILE A 183 19.19 3.04 -12.03
CA ILE A 183 20.09 1.94 -11.73
C ILE A 183 19.68 1.37 -10.37
N LEU A 184 19.56 0.04 -10.28
CA LEU A 184 19.37 -0.66 -9.01
C LEU A 184 20.66 -0.57 -8.17
N GLU A 185 20.85 0.53 -7.48
CA GLU A 185 22.08 0.82 -6.75
C GLU A 185 22.19 0.07 -5.41
N TRP A 186 21.05 -0.30 -4.82
CA TRP A 186 21.02 -0.71 -3.42
C TRP A 186 20.24 -2.01 -3.24
N VAL A 187 20.89 -3.07 -2.73
CA VAL A 187 20.23 -4.35 -2.41
C VAL A 187 20.57 -4.77 -0.98
N VAL A 188 19.56 -4.89 -0.12
CA VAL A 188 19.68 -5.53 1.20
C VAL A 188 19.07 -6.92 1.14
N VAL A 189 19.85 -7.91 1.56
CA VAL A 189 19.42 -9.30 1.64
C VAL A 189 19.35 -9.76 3.08
N LYS A 190 18.22 -10.33 3.49
CA LYS A 190 18.04 -10.96 4.78
C LYS A 190 17.49 -12.37 4.63
N ARG A 191 18.11 -13.32 5.31
CA ARG A 191 17.57 -14.68 5.42
C ARG A 191 16.35 -14.67 6.33
N ILE A 192 15.26 -15.28 5.88
CA ILE A 192 14.00 -15.39 6.63
C ILE A 192 13.52 -16.85 6.64
N SER A 193 12.72 -17.21 7.64
CA SER A 193 11.98 -18.49 7.65
C SER A 193 10.58 -18.26 7.09
N LEU A 194 10.19 -19.06 6.09
CA LEU A 194 8.87 -18.97 5.45
C LEU A 194 7.82 -19.89 6.06
N GLU A 195 8.15 -20.53 7.18
CA GLU A 195 7.25 -21.47 7.86
C GLU A 195 5.92 -20.81 8.24
N HIS A 196 5.84 -19.47 8.24
CA HIS A 196 4.65 -18.71 8.56
C HIS A 196 4.42 -17.50 7.65
N GLN A 197 3.19 -16.98 7.67
CA GLN A 197 2.81 -15.76 6.95
C GLN A 197 3.75 -14.59 7.31
N THR A 198 4.36 -14.02 6.28
CA THR A 198 5.22 -12.83 6.37
C THR A 198 4.52 -11.65 5.71
N LEU A 199 4.43 -10.54 6.42
CA LEU A 199 3.88 -9.30 5.91
C LEU A 199 4.96 -8.23 5.91
N ILE A 200 5.19 -7.62 4.74
CA ILE A 200 6.15 -6.55 4.55
C ILE A 200 5.42 -5.24 4.31
N ARG A 201 5.85 -4.20 5.01
CA ARG A 201 5.43 -2.82 4.79
C ARG A 201 6.64 -1.90 4.91
N ASN A 202 6.68 -0.86 4.10
CA ASN A 202 7.71 0.17 4.22
C ASN A 202 7.10 1.57 4.06
N ASN A 203 7.79 2.53 4.66
CA ASN A 203 7.66 3.94 4.35
C ASN A 203 8.99 4.42 3.72
N LYS A 204 9.30 5.73 3.83
CA LYS A 204 10.52 6.32 3.29
C LYS A 204 11.77 6.04 4.14
N GLU A 205 11.59 5.74 5.42
CA GLU A 205 12.65 5.70 6.44
C GLU A 205 12.88 4.29 6.97
N TYR A 206 11.82 3.50 7.08
CA TYR A 206 11.82 2.17 7.67
C TYR A 206 11.05 1.16 6.84
N LEU A 207 11.52 -0.09 6.91
CA LEU A 207 10.80 -1.28 6.47
C LEU A 207 10.52 -2.18 7.66
N PHE A 208 9.27 -2.61 7.77
CA PHE A 208 8.80 -3.52 8.80
C PHE A 208 8.56 -4.89 8.19
N CYS A 209 9.27 -5.88 8.74
CA CYS A 209 9.05 -7.29 8.47
C CYS A 209 8.27 -7.89 9.64
N ILE A 210 7.07 -8.36 9.36
CA ILE A 210 6.17 -8.93 10.35
C ILE A 210 6.05 -10.42 10.07
N THR A 211 6.54 -11.24 11.00
CA THR A 211 6.55 -12.70 10.87
C THR A 211 5.72 -13.32 11.98
N LYS A 212 4.84 -14.25 11.62
CA LYS A 212 4.11 -15.05 12.61
C LYS A 212 5.04 -16.13 13.19
N SER A 213 5.00 -16.34 14.50
CA SER A 213 5.81 -17.37 15.17
C SER A 213 5.23 -18.76 14.97
N HIS A 214 6.01 -19.78 15.33
CA HIS A 214 5.48 -21.12 15.54
C HIS A 214 4.30 -21.10 16.52
N GLN A 215 3.40 -22.05 16.31
CA GLN A 215 2.39 -22.39 17.28
C GLN A 215 3.11 -22.83 18.54
N ARG A 216 2.80 -22.14 19.64
CA ARG A 216 3.30 -22.51 20.96
C ARG A 216 2.57 -23.74 21.45
N ILE A 217 3.09 -24.34 22.53
CA ILE A 217 2.52 -25.52 23.18
C ILE A 217 1.06 -25.25 23.62
N ASP A 218 0.71 -24.01 23.95
CA ASP A 218 -0.64 -23.55 24.32
C ASP A 218 -1.56 -23.32 23.10
N GLY A 219 -1.12 -23.64 21.89
CA GLY A 219 -1.85 -23.39 20.65
C GLY A 219 -1.83 -21.94 20.18
N SER A 220 -1.19 -21.02 20.91
CA SER A 220 -1.15 -19.59 20.59
C SER A 220 -0.05 -19.26 19.57
N TYR A 221 -0.21 -18.13 18.88
CA TYR A 221 0.78 -17.58 17.95
C TYR A 221 1.19 -16.18 18.42
N ARG A 222 2.46 -15.83 18.24
CA ARG A 222 2.95 -14.47 18.43
C ARG A 222 3.34 -13.86 17.09
N TRP A 223 3.27 -12.55 17.01
CA TRP A 223 3.78 -11.79 15.87
C TRP A 223 5.09 -11.16 16.28
N GLY A 224 6.16 -11.47 15.54
CA GLY A 224 7.43 -10.77 15.62
C GLY A 224 7.43 -9.61 14.63
N ILE A 225 7.87 -8.44 15.08
CA ILE A 225 8.07 -7.28 14.21
C ILE A 225 9.55 -6.96 14.25
N GLN A 226 10.16 -6.92 13.07
CA GLN A 226 11.54 -6.50 12.88
C GLN A 226 11.56 -5.26 12.00
N GLN A 227 12.40 -4.31 12.35
CA GLN A 227 12.53 -3.05 11.64
C GLN A 227 13.89 -3.01 10.95
N LEU A 228 13.88 -2.61 9.69
CA LEU A 228 15.05 -2.22 8.93
C LEU A 228 15.03 -0.70 8.82
N ASP A 229 16.09 -0.06 9.27
CA ASP A 229 16.35 1.34 8.96
C ASP A 229 16.93 1.42 7.55
N LEU A 230 16.26 2.17 6.67
CA LEU A 230 16.62 2.29 5.26
C LEU A 230 17.82 3.22 5.05
N GLY A 231 18.05 4.16 5.97
CA GLY A 231 19.20 5.06 5.93
C GLY A 231 20.48 4.38 6.38
N THR A 232 20.45 3.70 7.54
CA THR A 232 21.63 2.98 8.07
C THR A 232 21.79 1.59 7.48
N ARG A 233 20.74 1.04 6.84
CA ARG A 233 20.70 -0.30 6.23
C ARG A 233 20.88 -1.43 7.25
N GLN A 234 20.58 -1.14 8.52
CA GLN A 234 20.72 -2.08 9.60
C GLN A 234 19.36 -2.53 10.10
N TRP A 235 19.25 -3.84 10.32
CA TRP A 235 18.12 -4.40 11.04
C TRP A 235 18.29 -4.12 12.51
N SER A 236 17.24 -3.58 13.16
CA SER A 236 17.22 -3.53 14.61
C SER A 236 17.26 -4.96 15.16
N SER A 237 18.13 -5.19 16.15
CA SER A 237 18.03 -6.38 16.98
C SER A 237 16.62 -6.36 17.57
N SER A 238 15.90 -7.47 17.39
CA SER A 238 14.47 -7.61 17.65
C SER A 238 13.98 -6.66 18.74
N ILE A 239 13.12 -5.70 18.36
CA ILE A 239 12.38 -4.92 19.34
C ILE A 239 11.71 -5.96 20.25
N ARG A 240 12.11 -5.98 21.54
CA ARG A 240 11.45 -6.77 22.58
C ARG A 240 9.94 -6.61 22.37
N PRO A 241 9.15 -7.69 22.48
CA PRO A 241 7.74 -7.66 22.08
C PRO A 241 7.10 -6.39 22.63
N CYS A 242 6.79 -5.45 21.72
CA CYS A 242 5.99 -4.29 22.07
C CYS A 242 4.76 -4.85 22.78
N GLY A 243 4.47 -4.30 23.97
CA GLY A 243 3.40 -4.77 24.84
C GLY A 243 2.16 -5.16 24.05
N PHE A 244 1.68 -6.36 24.35
CA PHE A 244 0.41 -6.95 23.95
C PHE A 244 -0.54 -6.02 23.18
N LEU A 245 -0.40 -5.99 21.85
CA LEU A 245 -1.54 -5.73 20.97
C LEU A 245 -2.15 -7.08 20.61
N SER A 246 -2.88 -7.64 21.58
CA SER A 246 -3.87 -8.69 21.34
C SER A 246 -4.97 -8.08 20.45
N ILE A 247 -4.80 -8.15 19.13
CA ILE A 247 -5.91 -7.93 18.20
C ILE A 247 -6.79 -9.17 18.33
N ARG A 248 -7.75 -9.14 19.27
CA ARG A 248 -8.87 -10.10 19.28
C ARG A 248 -9.64 -9.87 18.00
N ARG A 249 -9.58 -10.83 17.06
CA ARG A 249 -10.53 -10.94 15.95
C ARG A 249 -11.92 -11.17 16.55
N ASN A 250 -12.68 -10.12 16.79
CA ASN A 250 -14.14 -10.22 16.87
C ASN A 250 -14.68 -10.35 15.44
N LEU A 251 -14.47 -11.51 14.82
CA LEU A 251 -15.26 -11.93 13.68
C LEU A 251 -16.59 -12.44 14.24
N ARG A 252 -17.54 -11.52 14.48
CA ARG A 252 -18.95 -11.92 14.54
C ARG A 252 -19.39 -12.18 13.10
N ALA A 253 -19.54 -13.46 12.77
CA ALA A 253 -20.35 -13.84 11.63
C ALA A 253 -21.78 -13.36 11.89
N VAL A 254 -22.19 -12.30 11.21
CA VAL A 254 -23.61 -11.95 11.12
C VAL A 254 -24.21 -12.90 10.10
N ARG A 255 -24.96 -13.89 10.57
CA ARG A 255 -25.97 -14.55 9.73
C ARG A 255 -27.10 -13.54 9.54
N SER A 256 -27.37 -13.18 8.30
CA SER A 256 -28.60 -12.51 7.87
C SER A 256 -29.67 -13.59 7.60
N PRO A 257 -30.97 -13.24 7.66
CA PRO A 257 -32.08 -14.18 7.89
C PRO A 257 -32.24 -15.25 6.81
#